data_AF-A0A0R3QCH2-F1
#
_entry.id   AF-A0A0R3QCH2-F1
#
_cell.length_a   1.000
_cell.length_b   1.000
_cell.length_c   1.000
_cell.angle_alpha   90.00
_cell.angle_beta   90.00
_cell.angle_gamma   90.00
#
_symmetry.space_group_name_H-M   'P 1'
#
loop_
_entity.id
_entity.type
_entity.pdbx_description
1 polymer ?
#
loop_
_entity_poly.entity_id
_entity_poly.type
_entity_poly.pdbx_seq_one_letter_code
_entity_poly.pdbx_strand_id
1 'polypeptide(L)'
;MTELLVEKVLSSLGAPLSPGDAVRRVFEAVASGILFSSGPGLIDPCEKQSVDVLAELTGQQREDITSSSQHALRLIAFNQMYKVLAIDRLPDIRNSYGSGNASNNGSGNVLNDRKRPRDSNASLDDGEVVG
;
A
#
# COMPACT_ATOMS: atom_id res chain seq x y z
N MET A 1 5.28 19.40 -10.37
CA MET A 1 4.39 18.22 -10.35
C MET A 1 4.28 17.58 -8.97
N THR A 2 5.37 17.01 -8.42
CA THR A 2 5.33 16.18 -7.20
C THR A 2 4.76 16.91 -5.98
N GLU A 3 5.23 18.12 -5.69
CA GLU A 3 4.79 18.90 -4.53
C GLU A 3 3.29 19.21 -4.57
N LEU A 4 2.82 19.68 -5.72
CA LEU A 4 1.40 20.00 -5.95
C LEU A 4 0.50 18.77 -5.85
N LEU A 5 0.95 17.63 -6.37
CA LEU A 5 0.22 16.36 -6.25
C LEU A 5 0.12 15.93 -4.78
N VAL A 6 1.23 15.99 -4.05
CA VAL A 6 1.27 15.63 -2.62
C VAL A 6 0.34 16.54 -1.82
N GLU A 7 0.41 17.85 -2.03
CA GLU A 7 -0.50 18.82 -1.39
C GLU A 7 -1.95 18.44 -1.67
N LYS A 8 -2.35 18.28 -2.94
CA LYS A 8 -3.73 17.95 -3.30
C LYS A 8 -4.22 16.64 -2.67
N VAL A 9 -3.38 15.61 -2.68
CA VAL A 9 -3.75 14.29 -2.15
C VAL A 9 -3.90 14.33 -0.64
N LEU A 10 -3.00 15.02 0.07
CA LEU A 10 -3.03 15.09 1.53
C LEU A 10 -4.12 16.05 2.02
N SER A 11 -4.26 17.23 1.39
CA SER A 11 -5.31 18.20 1.70
C SER A 11 -6.73 17.69 1.40
N SER A 12 -6.87 16.66 0.54
CA SER A 12 -8.16 15.99 0.32
C SER A 12 -8.68 15.23 1.56
N LEU A 13 -7.80 14.94 2.53
CA LEU A 13 -8.15 14.29 3.77
C LEU A 13 -8.29 15.34 4.87
N GLY A 14 -9.49 15.53 5.41
CA GLY A 14 -9.77 16.48 6.50
C GLY A 14 -9.25 16.05 7.88
N ALA A 15 -8.24 15.18 7.93
CA ALA A 15 -7.70 14.61 9.16
C ALA A 15 -6.17 14.51 9.10
N PRO A 16 -5.47 14.69 10.24
CA PRO A 16 -4.02 14.54 10.31
C PRO A 16 -3.59 13.10 10.02
N LEU A 17 -2.43 12.97 9.39
CA LEU A 17 -1.89 11.71 8.88
C LEU A 17 -0.51 11.46 9.47
N SER A 18 -0.20 10.20 9.80
CA SER A 18 1.19 9.84 10.06
C SER A 18 1.99 9.96 8.76
N PRO A 19 3.32 10.19 8.80
CA PRO A 19 4.14 10.24 7.60
C PRO A 19 4.03 8.97 6.74
N GLY A 20 3.92 7.80 7.39
CA GLY A 20 3.74 6.52 6.70
C GLY A 20 2.41 6.42 5.95
N ASP A 21 1.32 6.87 6.58
CA ASP A 21 0.00 6.90 5.95
C ASP A 21 -0.07 7.94 4.83
N ALA A 22 0.59 9.10 5.00
CA ALA A 22 0.70 10.13 3.97
C ALA A 22 1.39 9.60 2.71
N VAL A 23 2.55 8.94 2.87
CA VAL A 23 3.26 8.31 1.75
C VAL A 23 2.39 7.25 1.06
N ARG A 24 1.79 6.36 1.85
CA ARG A 24 0.89 5.33 1.30
C ARG A 24 -0.25 5.95 0.49
N ARG A 25 -0.87 7.01 0.99
CA ARG A 25 -1.98 7.70 0.32
C ARG A 25 -1.57 8.33 -1.01
N VAL A 26 -0.37 8.92 -1.08
CA VAL A 26 0.18 9.47 -2.33
C VAL A 26 0.35 8.36 -3.36
N PHE A 27 0.91 7.22 -2.98
CA PHE A 27 1.02 6.07 -3.87
C PHE A 27 -0.36 5.52 -4.29
N GLU A 28 -1.36 5.49 -3.39
CA GLU A 28 -2.74 5.09 -3.72
C GLU A 28 -3.36 6.01 -4.79
N ALA A 29 -3.17 7.32 -4.68
CA ALA A 29 -3.66 8.28 -5.67
C ALA A 29 -2.96 8.12 -7.04
N VAL A 30 -1.66 7.89 -7.07
CA VAL A 30 -0.94 7.68 -8.35
C VAL A 30 -1.31 6.34 -8.98
N ALA A 31 -1.42 5.29 -8.17
CA ALA A 31 -1.78 3.94 -8.61
C ALA A 31 -3.21 3.84 -9.16
N SER A 32 -4.12 4.74 -8.74
CA SER A 32 -5.50 4.81 -9.26
C SER A 32 -5.59 5.45 -10.65
N GLY A 33 -4.47 5.94 -11.20
CA GLY A 33 -4.42 6.51 -12.55
C GLY A 33 -4.75 8.01 -12.61
N ILE A 34 -4.59 8.75 -11.50
CA ILE A 34 -4.82 10.21 -11.47
C ILE A 34 -3.97 10.98 -12.50
N LEU A 35 -2.87 10.36 -12.97
CA LEU A 35 -1.98 10.93 -13.97
C LEU A 35 -2.44 10.73 -15.40
N PHE A 36 -3.53 10.00 -15.70
CA PHE A 36 -3.97 9.83 -17.08
C PHE A 36 -4.66 11.09 -17.63
N SER A 37 -4.62 11.27 -18.95
CA SER A 37 -5.25 12.40 -19.63
C SER A 37 -6.78 12.42 -19.50
N SER A 38 -7.39 11.27 -19.17
CA SER A 38 -8.81 11.16 -18.82
C SER A 38 -9.12 11.52 -17.36
N GLY A 39 -8.08 11.78 -16.55
CA GLY A 39 -8.21 12.18 -15.15
C GLY A 39 -8.55 13.67 -14.98
N PRO A 40 -8.69 14.15 -13.73
CA PRO A 40 -9.06 15.54 -13.44
C PRO A 40 -7.98 16.58 -13.80
N GLY A 41 -6.76 16.15 -14.15
CA GLY A 41 -5.61 17.03 -14.39
C GLY A 41 -5.03 17.61 -13.09
N LEU A 42 -3.90 18.32 -13.20
CA LEU A 42 -3.28 19.01 -12.08
C LEU A 42 -2.89 20.44 -12.48
N ILE A 43 -3.77 21.40 -12.18
CA ILE A 43 -3.59 22.81 -12.59
C ILE A 43 -2.58 23.52 -11.69
N ASP A 44 -1.62 24.21 -12.31
CA ASP A 44 -0.61 25.00 -11.62
C ASP A 44 -1.22 26.25 -10.95
N PRO A 45 -1.18 26.37 -9.60
CA PRO A 45 -1.69 27.56 -8.90
C PRO A 45 -0.78 28.79 -9.02
N CYS A 46 0.46 28.63 -9.51
CA CYS A 46 1.41 29.72 -9.70
C CYS A 46 1.28 30.40 -11.07
N GLU A 47 0.52 29.81 -11.98
CA GLU A 47 0.28 30.36 -13.31
C GLU A 47 -1.05 31.12 -13.40
N LYS A 48 -1.05 32.22 -14.17
CA LYS A 48 -2.28 33.01 -14.38
C LYS A 48 -3.28 32.29 -15.28
N GLN A 49 -2.79 31.51 -16.23
CA GLN A 49 -3.61 30.69 -17.14
C GLN A 49 -3.78 29.29 -16.55
N SER A 50 -4.86 28.60 -16.92
CA SER A 50 -5.08 27.21 -16.49
C SER A 50 -4.09 26.27 -17.21
N VAL A 51 -2.93 26.06 -16.61
CA VAL A 51 -1.88 25.19 -17.13
C VAL A 51 -1.92 23.86 -16.39
N ASP A 52 -2.11 22.75 -17.11
CA ASP A 52 -1.99 21.40 -16.55
C ASP A 52 -0.52 21.01 -16.44
N VAL A 53 -0.02 20.87 -15.21
CA VAL A 53 1.36 20.47 -14.90
C VAL A 53 1.66 19.06 -15.42
N LEU A 54 0.64 18.24 -15.66
CA LEU A 54 0.83 16.91 -16.22
C LEU A 54 1.09 16.92 -17.72
N ALA A 55 0.82 18.01 -18.44
CA ALA A 55 0.85 18.06 -19.91
C ALA A 55 2.20 17.63 -20.51
N GLU A 56 3.30 17.84 -19.79
CA GLU A 56 4.66 17.45 -20.22
C GLU A 56 4.90 15.94 -20.19
N LEU A 57 4.07 15.17 -19.46
CA LEU A 57 4.19 13.72 -19.39
C LEU A 57 3.59 13.04 -20.63
N THR A 58 4.41 12.24 -21.29
CA THR A 58 3.97 11.32 -22.34
C THR A 58 3.07 10.22 -21.80
N GLY A 59 2.29 9.56 -22.67
CA GLY A 59 1.46 8.42 -22.29
C GLY A 59 2.26 7.30 -21.60
N GLN A 60 3.42 6.94 -22.17
CA GLN A 60 4.29 5.91 -21.60
C GLN A 60 4.79 6.28 -20.20
N GLN A 61 5.24 7.53 -20.00
CA GLN A 61 5.70 7.99 -18.69
C GLN A 61 4.58 7.91 -17.63
N ARG A 62 3.34 8.25 -18.01
CA ARG A 62 2.18 8.13 -17.11
C ARG A 62 1.94 6.67 -16.72
N GLU A 63 1.95 5.77 -17.69
CA GLU A 63 1.81 4.33 -17.47
C GLU A 63 2.91 3.76 -16.57
N ASP A 64 4.17 4.12 -16.81
CA ASP A 64 5.32 3.67 -16.03
C ASP A 64 5.25 4.16 -14.58
N ILE A 65 4.91 5.44 -14.37
CA ILE A 65 4.74 6.02 -13.03
C ILE A 65 3.57 5.35 -12.29
N THR A 66 2.44 5.13 -12.96
CA THR A 66 1.29 4.44 -12.36
C THR A 66 1.63 2.99 -12.03
N SER A 67 2.29 2.26 -12.93
CA SER A 67 2.70 0.86 -12.74
C SER A 67 3.69 0.72 -11.57
N SER A 68 4.72 1.58 -11.52
CA SER A 68 5.69 1.61 -10.41
C SER A 68 5.01 1.92 -9.07
N SER A 69 4.01 2.81 -9.06
CA SER A 69 3.24 3.14 -7.85
C SER A 69 2.38 1.97 -7.36
N GLN A 70 1.75 1.24 -8.29
CA GLN A 70 1.04 0.01 -7.95
C GLN A 70 1.97 -1.06 -7.36
N HIS A 71 3.20 -1.18 -7.89
CA HIS A 71 4.20 -2.07 -7.32
C HIS A 71 4.61 -1.63 -5.91
N ALA A 72 4.88 -0.34 -5.72
CA ALA A 72 5.23 0.23 -4.42
C ALA A 72 4.14 -0.01 -3.36
N LEU A 73 2.85 0.10 -3.70
CA LEU A 73 1.76 -0.22 -2.77
C LEU A 73 1.78 -1.66 -2.30
N ARG A 74 2.09 -2.61 -3.20
CA ARG A 74 2.22 -4.03 -2.81
C ARG A 74 3.39 -4.18 -1.83
N LEU A 75 4.53 -3.54 -2.10
CA LEU A 75 5.66 -3.55 -1.16
C LEU A 75 5.28 -2.95 0.20
N ILE A 76 4.57 -1.82 0.23
CA ILE A 76 4.08 -1.18 1.47
C ILE A 76 3.15 -2.14 2.23
N ALA A 77 2.19 -2.77 1.55
CA ALA A 77 1.26 -3.72 2.16
C ALA A 77 1.94 -4.95 2.76
N PHE A 78 3.06 -5.39 2.17
CA PHE A 78 3.87 -6.51 2.69
C PHE A 78 4.98 -6.07 3.66
N ASN A 79 4.89 -4.87 4.24
CA ASN A 79 5.87 -4.32 5.18
C ASN A 79 7.29 -4.23 4.59
N GLN A 80 7.39 -3.96 3.29
CA GLN A 80 8.62 -3.79 2.52
C GLN A 80 8.85 -2.34 2.07
N MET A 81 8.36 -1.36 2.84
CA MET A 81 8.55 0.07 2.56
C MET A 81 10.03 0.48 2.43
N TYR A 82 10.94 -0.22 3.11
CA TYR A 82 12.39 -0.01 2.97
C TYR A 82 12.88 -0.16 1.52
N LYS A 83 12.27 -1.05 0.72
CA LYS A 83 12.59 -1.19 -0.71
C LYS A 83 12.12 0.01 -1.53
N VAL A 84 10.95 0.57 -1.19
CA VAL A 84 10.41 1.78 -1.84
C VAL A 84 11.28 2.99 -1.53
N LEU A 85 11.78 3.08 -0.29
CA LEU A 85 12.66 4.15 0.17
C LEU A 85 14.13 3.96 -0.21
N ALA A 86 14.48 2.83 -0.83
CA ALA A 86 15.86 2.45 -1.15
C ALA A 86 16.81 2.51 0.06
N ILE A 87 16.33 2.05 1.22
CA ILE A 87 17.11 1.93 2.45
C ILE A 87 17.22 0.46 2.89
N ASP A 88 18.19 0.19 3.74
CA ASP A 88 18.29 -1.11 4.38
C ASP A 88 17.08 -1.36 5.30
N ARG A 89 16.72 -2.65 5.42
CA ARG A 89 15.65 -3.05 6.33
C ARG A 89 16.07 -2.75 7.77
N LEU A 90 15.28 -1.93 8.46
CA LEU A 90 15.50 -1.66 9.88
C LEU A 90 15.41 -2.96 10.69
N PRO A 91 16.16 -3.08 11.81
CA PRO A 91 16.06 -4.23 12.71
C PRO A 91 14.63 -4.46 13.18
N ASP A 92 14.20 -5.72 13.22
CA ASP A 92 12.88 -6.05 13.77
C ASP A 92 12.84 -5.76 15.27
N ILE A 93 12.02 -4.78 15.66
CA ILE A 93 11.81 -4.36 17.07
C ILE A 93 11.41 -5.55 17.96
N ARG A 94 10.80 -6.59 17.39
CA ARG A 94 10.35 -7.79 18.10
C ARG A 94 11.50 -8.66 18.63
N ASN A 95 12.71 -8.56 18.06
CA ASN A 95 13.86 -9.34 18.51
C ASN A 95 14.62 -8.67 19.67
N SER A 96 14.41 -7.38 19.92
CA SER A 96 15.17 -6.63 20.93
C SER A 96 14.62 -6.79 22.36
N TYR A 97 13.38 -7.26 22.52
CA TYR A 97 12.75 -7.47 23.83
C TYR A 97 12.88 -8.92 24.37
N GLY A 98 13.56 -9.81 23.64
CA GLY A 98 13.71 -11.23 24.02
C GLY A 98 15.06 -11.62 24.64
N SER A 99 16.01 -10.70 24.75
CA SER A 99 17.37 -11.01 25.23
C SER A 99 17.67 -10.33 26.57
N GLY A 100 16.91 -10.72 27.60
CA GLY A 100 17.13 -10.29 28.98
C GLY A 100 16.50 -11.27 29.98
N ASN A 101 17.28 -12.29 30.39
CA ASN A 101 17.07 -13.18 31.54
C ASN A 101 15.69 -13.84 31.73
N ALA A 102 15.52 -15.05 31.19
CA ALA A 102 14.64 -16.05 31.78
C ALA A 102 15.45 -17.34 31.99
N SER A 103 15.88 -17.54 33.23
CA SER A 103 16.44 -18.80 33.69
C SER A 103 15.29 -19.78 33.95
N ASN A 104 15.43 -20.97 33.35
CA ASN A 104 14.90 -22.26 33.78
C ASN A 104 13.43 -22.66 33.49
N ASN A 105 13.32 -23.94 33.06
CA ASN A 105 12.17 -24.85 32.95
C ASN A 105 11.18 -24.75 31.76
N GLY A 106 11.24 -25.78 30.91
CA GLY A 106 10.01 -26.42 30.40
C GLY A 106 9.83 -26.44 28.88
N SER A 107 10.27 -27.54 28.26
CA SER A 107 9.69 -28.24 27.10
C SER A 107 8.69 -27.52 26.17
N GLY A 108 9.02 -27.49 24.87
CA GLY A 108 8.00 -27.46 23.82
C GLY A 108 8.39 -26.70 22.55
N ASN A 109 9.15 -27.35 21.67
CA ASN A 109 9.27 -26.93 20.26
C ASN A 109 7.92 -27.12 19.56
N VAL A 110 7.26 -26.05 19.11
CA VAL A 110 6.22 -26.12 18.07
C VAL A 110 6.33 -24.89 17.16
N LEU A 111 7.15 -25.01 16.11
CA LEU A 111 6.76 -24.42 14.83
C LEU A 111 5.47 -25.12 14.39
N ASN A 112 4.48 -24.36 13.90
CA ASN A 112 3.68 -24.71 12.72
C ASN A 112 2.63 -23.62 12.42
N ASP A 113 2.71 -23.12 11.19
CA ASP A 113 1.62 -22.71 10.30
C ASP A 113 0.27 -22.32 10.93
N ARG A 114 0.03 -21.01 11.08
CA ARG A 114 -1.34 -20.48 11.17
C ARG A 114 -2.02 -20.55 9.80
N LYS A 115 -2.37 -21.77 9.36
CA LYS A 115 -3.40 -21.97 8.34
C LYS A 115 -4.72 -21.39 8.89
N ARG A 116 -5.36 -20.52 8.11
CA ARG A 116 -6.73 -20.06 8.36
C ARG A 116 -7.65 -21.29 8.49
N PRO A 117 -8.52 -21.39 9.50
CA PRO A 117 -9.52 -22.44 9.56
C PRO A 117 -10.35 -22.42 8.27
N ARG A 118 -10.42 -23.57 7.59
CA ARG A 118 -11.32 -23.78 6.46
C ARG A 118 -12.66 -24.19 7.07
N ASP A 119 -13.68 -23.36 6.89
CA ASP A 119 -15.04 -23.64 7.33
C ASP A 119 -15.47 -25.01 6.81
N SER A 120 -15.77 -25.91 7.74
CA SER A 120 -16.20 -27.27 7.47
C SER A 120 -17.71 -27.31 7.66
N ASN A 121 -18.45 -26.97 6.60
CA ASN A 121 -19.85 -27.39 6.49
C ASN A 121 -20.13 -27.78 5.04
N ALA A 122 -19.59 -28.94 4.66
CA ALA A 122 -20.01 -29.69 3.50
C ALA A 122 -20.89 -30.85 4.00
N SER A 123 -22.20 -30.64 4.06
CA SER A 123 -23.17 -31.72 4.04
C SER A 123 -23.69 -31.83 2.61
N LEU A 124 -23.20 -32.85 1.91
CA LEU A 124 -23.88 -33.47 0.79
C LEU A 124 -25.06 -34.26 1.38
N ASP A 125 -26.27 -33.98 0.92
CA ASP A 125 -27.36 -34.95 0.99
C ASP A 125 -28.04 -34.98 -0.38
N ASP A 126 -28.12 -36.20 -0.90
CA ASP A 126 -28.50 -36.55 -2.25
C ASP A 126 -30.03 -36.74 -2.35
N GLY A 127 -30.64 -36.09 -3.35
CA GLY A 127 -31.74 -36.65 -4.13
C GLY A 127 -33.16 -36.65 -3.53
N GLU A 128 -34.04 -35.84 -4.12
CA GLU A 128 -35.33 -36.33 -4.58
C GLU A 128 -35.84 -35.48 -5.76
N VAL A 129 -36.04 -36.14 -6.91
CA VAL A 129 -36.80 -35.64 -8.05
C VAL A 129 -38.23 -36.14 -7.91
N VAL A 130 -39.20 -35.26 -7.70
CA VAL A 130 -40.61 -35.59 -7.94
C VAL A 130 -41.41 -34.36 -8.35
N GLY A 131 -42.06 -34.48 -9.52
CA GLY A 131 -43.31 -33.80 -9.87
C GLY A 131 -43.21 -32.38 -10.41
#